data_AF-A0A7S1X6H6-F1
#
_entry.id   AF-A0A7S1X6H6-F1
#
_cell.length_a   1.000
_cell.length_b   1.000
_cell.length_c   1.000
_cell.angle_alpha   90.00
_cell.angle_beta   90.00
_cell.angle_gamma   90.00
#
_symmetry.space_group_name_H-M   'P 1'
#
loop_
_entity.id
_entity.type
_entity.pdbx_description
1 polymer ?
#
loop_
_entity_poly.entity_id
_entity_poly.type
_entity_poly.pdbx_seq_one_letter_code
_entity_poly.pdbx_strand_id
1 'polypeptide(L)'
;LPLEEEYPTSSVGAGKRASSTGRQETDREGDICLLAKTFFDCKEYKRAAAHLSGATSKRAAFLRGYATYLAGAKGREEELVERAGPLGKADAVNEELEGLEAELSRLHAARGLDGFGLYLFGLVLIDLEREAEALAVLSASVAAFPCNWSAWQAL
;
A
#
# COMPACT_ATOMS: atom_id res chain seq x y z
N LEU A 1 -34.12 19.94 -64.02
CA LEU A 1 -33.92 18.48 -63.86
C LEU A 1 -32.42 18.26 -63.62
N PRO A 2 -32.04 17.49 -62.60
CA PRO A 2 -31.38 17.98 -61.38
C PRO A 2 -29.87 17.64 -61.32
N LEU A 3 -29.04 18.61 -60.90
CA LEU A 3 -28.32 18.70 -59.60
C LEU A 3 -27.28 17.59 -59.35
N GLU A 4 -26.04 17.90 -59.74
CA GLU A 4 -24.84 17.31 -59.13
C GLU A 4 -24.61 17.96 -57.76
N GLU A 5 -24.63 17.17 -56.70
CA GLU A 5 -23.95 17.46 -55.43
C GLU A 5 -23.88 16.14 -54.63
N GLU A 6 -22.90 15.29 -54.96
CA GLU A 6 -22.53 14.19 -54.08
C GLU A 6 -21.74 14.73 -52.89
N TYR A 7 -22.40 14.84 -51.74
CA TYR A 7 -21.75 15.10 -50.48
C TYR A 7 -21.05 13.83 -49.99
N PRO A 8 -19.75 13.88 -49.62
CA PRO A 8 -19.11 12.76 -48.94
C PRO A 8 -19.80 12.56 -47.58
N THR A 9 -20.46 11.42 -47.43
CA THR A 9 -21.03 11.00 -46.15
C THR A 9 -19.88 10.80 -45.18
N SER A 10 -19.74 11.75 -44.25
CA SER A 10 -18.81 11.68 -43.13
C SER A 10 -19.14 10.43 -42.32
N SER A 11 -18.30 9.39 -42.42
CA SER A 11 -18.42 8.22 -41.57
C SER A 11 -18.17 8.69 -40.14
N VAL A 12 -19.23 8.79 -39.34
CA VAL A 12 -19.15 8.98 -37.90
C VAL A 12 -18.32 7.81 -37.37
N GLY A 13 -17.04 8.11 -37.10
CA GLY A 13 -16.14 7.18 -36.46
C GLY A 13 -16.80 6.70 -35.19
N ALA A 14 -17.00 5.40 -35.10
CA ALA A 14 -17.43 4.73 -33.89
C ALA A 14 -16.43 5.08 -32.79
N GLY A 15 -16.76 6.10 -32.00
CA GLY A 15 -16.05 6.42 -30.77
C GLY A 15 -16.06 5.16 -29.93
N LYS A 16 -14.88 4.56 -29.73
CA LYS A 16 -14.69 3.47 -28.78
C LYS A 16 -15.24 3.97 -27.44
N ARG A 17 -16.40 3.44 -27.04
CA ARG A 17 -16.92 3.60 -25.69
C ARG A 17 -15.88 3.01 -24.75
N ALA A 18 -15.01 3.85 -24.21
CA ALA A 18 -14.22 3.48 -23.05
C ALA A 18 -15.21 2.98 -22.00
N SER A 19 -14.98 1.75 -21.55
CA SER A 19 -15.87 0.97 -20.70
C SER A 19 -16.29 1.74 -19.45
N SER A 20 -17.57 2.09 -19.35
CA SER A 20 -18.19 2.69 -18.15
C SER A 20 -17.94 1.87 -16.88
N THR A 21 -17.76 0.56 -17.05
CA THR A 21 -17.43 -0.42 -15.99
C THR A 21 -16.12 -0.10 -15.28
N GLY A 22 -15.06 0.26 -16.01
CA GLY A 22 -13.74 0.54 -15.40
C GLY A 22 -13.72 1.82 -14.55
N ARG A 23 -14.55 2.82 -14.91
CA ARG A 23 -14.66 4.06 -14.15
C ARG A 23 -15.41 3.87 -12.82
N GLN A 24 -16.43 3.02 -12.81
CA GLN A 24 -17.16 2.69 -11.58
C GLN A 24 -16.32 1.86 -10.60
N GLU A 25 -15.44 0.98 -11.10
CA GLU A 25 -14.54 0.21 -10.25
C GLU A 25 -13.49 1.11 -9.57
N THR A 26 -12.94 2.09 -10.28
CA THR A 26 -12.01 3.08 -9.69
C THR A 26 -12.69 3.98 -8.66
N ASP A 27 -13.95 4.37 -8.89
CA ASP A 27 -14.70 5.20 -7.94
C ASP A 27 -15.00 4.41 -6.65
N ARG A 28 -15.41 3.14 -6.78
CA ARG A 28 -15.63 2.25 -5.62
C ARG A 28 -14.36 2.00 -4.82
N GLU A 29 -13.23 1.75 -5.48
CA GLU A 29 -11.95 1.60 -4.78
C GLU A 29 -11.54 2.89 -4.06
N GLY A 30 -11.81 4.05 -4.67
CA GLY A 30 -11.63 5.36 -4.05
C GLY A 30 -12.42 5.50 -2.75
N ASP A 31 -13.70 5.13 -2.75
CA ASP A 31 -14.56 5.16 -1.56
C ASP A 31 -14.06 4.21 -0.47
N ILE A 32 -13.64 2.99 -0.85
CA ILE A 32 -13.05 2.02 0.08
C ILE A 32 -11.76 2.58 0.69
N CYS A 33 -10.89 3.20 -0.12
CA CYS A 33 -9.66 3.83 0.36
C CYS A 33 -9.95 4.97 1.33
N LEU A 34 -10.98 5.78 1.06
CA LEU A 34 -11.38 6.86 1.94
C LEU A 34 -11.89 6.33 3.27
N LEU A 35 -12.76 5.31 3.26
CA LEU A 35 -13.24 4.65 4.48
C LEU A 35 -12.10 4.00 5.27
N ALA A 36 -11.18 3.30 4.61
CA ALA A 36 -10.03 2.72 5.29
C ALA A 36 -9.14 3.81 5.91
N LYS A 37 -8.99 4.96 5.26
CA LYS A 37 -8.25 6.10 5.79
C LYS A 37 -8.91 6.69 7.04
N THR A 38 -10.24 6.76 7.12
CA THR A 38 -10.90 7.21 8.36
C THR A 38 -10.65 6.25 9.52
N PHE A 39 -10.71 4.92 9.29
CA PHE A 39 -10.31 3.95 10.32
C PHE A 39 -8.85 4.09 10.72
N PHE A 40 -7.96 4.30 9.75
CA PHE A 40 -6.54 4.50 10.00
C PHE A 40 -6.28 5.73 10.87
N ASP A 41 -6.98 6.84 10.60
CA ASP A 41 -6.87 8.08 11.36
C ASP A 41 -7.38 7.92 12.81
N CYS A 42 -8.40 7.09 13.01
CA CYS A 42 -8.88 6.66 14.33
C CYS A 42 -8.00 5.63 15.03
N LYS A 43 -6.83 5.27 14.47
CA LYS A 43 -5.91 4.25 15.00
C LYS A 43 -6.49 2.83 15.02
N GLU A 44 -7.56 2.59 14.27
CA GLU A 44 -8.19 1.28 14.11
C GLU A 44 -7.55 0.50 12.96
N TYR A 45 -6.26 0.20 13.10
CA TYR A 45 -5.42 -0.28 12.01
C TYR A 45 -5.89 -1.63 11.41
N LYS A 46 -6.29 -2.60 12.26
CA LYS A 46 -6.80 -3.90 11.79
C LYS A 46 -8.06 -3.73 10.92
N ARG A 47 -8.94 -2.80 11.27
CA ARG A 47 -10.15 -2.48 10.48
C ARG A 47 -9.78 -1.83 9.16
N ALA A 48 -8.84 -0.87 9.18
CA ALA A 48 -8.35 -0.23 7.95
C ALA A 48 -7.78 -1.27 6.96
N ALA A 49 -6.92 -2.18 7.45
CA ALA A 49 -6.34 -3.24 6.63
C ALA A 49 -7.40 -4.19 6.04
N ALA A 50 -8.39 -4.61 6.85
CA ALA A 50 -9.45 -5.52 6.42
C ALA A 50 -10.27 -4.97 5.23
N HIS A 51 -10.59 -3.67 5.24
CA HIS A 51 -11.36 -3.05 4.16
C HIS A 51 -10.55 -2.88 2.86
N LEU A 52 -9.22 -2.95 2.92
CA LEU A 52 -8.32 -2.82 1.76
C LEU A 52 -7.85 -4.16 1.17
N SER A 53 -8.39 -5.29 1.66
CA SER A 53 -8.00 -6.64 1.22
C SER A 53 -8.26 -6.90 -0.27
N GLY A 54 -9.31 -6.32 -0.83
CA GLY A 54 -9.67 -6.43 -2.26
C GLY A 54 -9.15 -5.30 -3.16
N ALA A 55 -8.47 -4.30 -2.59
CA ALA A 55 -8.00 -3.15 -3.33
C ALA A 55 -6.66 -3.43 -4.04
N THR A 56 -6.51 -2.94 -5.26
CA THR A 56 -5.39 -3.31 -6.16
C THR A 56 -4.45 -2.15 -6.47
N SER A 57 -4.88 -0.92 -6.21
CA SER A 57 -4.06 0.27 -6.38
C SER A 57 -2.86 0.24 -5.42
N LYS A 58 -1.72 0.77 -5.89
CA LYS A 58 -0.49 0.83 -5.09
C LYS A 58 -0.68 1.61 -3.79
N ARG A 59 -1.48 2.69 -3.83
CA ARG A 59 -1.86 3.46 -2.64
C ARG A 59 -2.62 2.63 -1.63
N ALA A 60 -3.60 1.83 -2.08
CA ALA A 60 -4.36 0.96 -1.19
C ALA A 60 -3.51 -0.16 -0.62
N ALA A 61 -2.66 -0.78 -1.44
CA ALA A 61 -1.71 -1.80 -1.01
C ALA A 61 -0.74 -1.25 0.05
N PHE A 62 -0.19 -0.05 -0.15
CA PHE A 62 0.64 0.62 0.84
C PHE A 62 -0.12 0.90 2.14
N LEU A 63 -1.32 1.49 2.06
CA LEU A 63 -2.12 1.79 3.25
C LEU A 63 -2.50 0.52 4.02
N ARG A 64 -2.82 -0.57 3.32
CA ARG A 64 -3.08 -1.88 3.93
C ARG A 64 -1.85 -2.40 4.66
N GLY A 65 -0.72 -2.51 3.97
CA GLY A 65 0.51 -3.01 4.54
C GLY A 65 1.00 -2.17 5.73
N TYR A 66 0.90 -0.84 5.62
CA TYR A 66 1.30 0.06 6.70
C TYR A 66 0.34 0.00 7.89
N ALA A 67 -0.97 -0.16 7.66
CA ALA A 67 -1.93 -0.42 8.73
C ALA A 67 -1.64 -1.75 9.43
N THR A 68 -1.38 -2.83 8.69
CA THR A 68 -0.98 -4.13 9.25
C THR A 68 0.29 -4.00 10.10
N TYR A 69 1.31 -3.31 9.59
CA TYR A 69 2.53 -3.03 10.32
C TYR A 69 2.27 -2.33 11.67
N LEU A 70 1.49 -1.24 11.66
CA LEU A 70 1.17 -0.49 12.88
C LEU A 70 0.25 -1.26 13.84
N ALA A 71 -0.64 -2.11 13.33
CA ALA A 71 -1.46 -2.99 14.15
C ALA A 71 -0.60 -3.95 14.98
N GLY A 72 0.42 -4.53 14.34
CA GLY A 72 1.39 -5.39 14.98
C GLY A 72 2.27 -4.68 16.01
N ALA A 73 2.77 -3.48 15.67
CA ALA A 73 3.53 -2.65 16.59
C ALA A 73 2.72 -2.25 17.84
N LYS A 74 1.43 -1.91 17.66
CA LYS A 74 0.50 -1.60 18.76
C LYS A 74 0.26 -2.81 19.66
N GLY A 75 0.01 -3.99 19.07
CA GLY A 75 -0.19 -5.22 19.84
C GLY A 75 1.03 -5.61 20.67
N ARG A 76 2.23 -5.46 20.09
CA ARG A 76 3.49 -5.66 20.80
C ARG A 76 3.63 -4.72 22.01
N GLU A 77 3.29 -3.44 21.85
CA GLU A 77 3.37 -2.46 22.94
C GLU A 77 2.34 -2.75 24.04
N GLU A 78 1.11 -3.11 23.67
CA GLU A 78 0.05 -3.52 24.62
C GLU A 78 0.48 -4.75 25.43
N GLU A 79 1.00 -5.79 24.78
CA GLU A 79 1.50 -6.99 25.46
C GLU A 79 2.67 -6.69 26.41
N LEU A 80 3.58 -5.79 26.00
CA LEU A 80 4.70 -5.38 26.84
C LEU A 80 4.22 -4.67 28.11
N VAL A 81 3.20 -3.80 28.01
CA VAL A 81 2.60 -3.10 29.16
C VAL A 81 1.83 -4.06 30.07
N GLU A 82 1.03 -4.97 29.51
CA GLU A 82 0.27 -5.96 30.29
C GLU A 82 1.19 -6.92 31.05
N ARG A 83 2.33 -7.29 30.44
CA ARG A 83 3.32 -8.21 31.03
C ARG A 83 4.41 -7.49 31.83
N ALA A 84 4.36 -6.17 31.97
CA ALA A 84 5.32 -5.39 32.75
C ALA A 84 5.13 -5.62 34.27
N GLY A 85 5.57 -6.79 34.75
CA GLY A 85 5.72 -7.13 36.17
C GLY A 85 7.18 -7.07 36.64
N PRO A 86 7.44 -7.24 37.95
CA PRO A 86 8.78 -7.14 38.55
C PRO A 86 9.83 -8.12 38.00
N LEU A 87 9.42 -9.14 37.25
CA LEU A 87 10.26 -10.27 36.81
C LEU A 87 10.62 -10.27 35.31
N GLY A 88 10.30 -9.20 34.58
CA GLY A 88 11.06 -8.85 33.38
C GLY A 88 10.60 -9.48 32.06
N LYS A 89 10.88 -8.66 31.03
CA LYS A 89 11.02 -8.96 29.59
C LYS A 89 10.00 -9.94 29.02
N ALA A 90 8.85 -9.39 28.64
CA ALA A 90 8.08 -10.00 27.58
C ALA A 90 8.83 -9.79 26.25
N ASP A 91 9.27 -10.88 25.63
CA ASP A 91 9.60 -10.89 24.21
C ASP A 91 8.30 -10.77 23.41
N ALA A 92 7.69 -9.59 23.44
CA ALA A 92 6.55 -9.29 22.60
C ALA A 92 7.05 -9.12 21.16
N VAL A 93 6.63 -10.03 20.29
CA VAL A 93 6.99 -10.07 18.86
C VAL A 93 5.80 -9.56 18.05
N ASN A 94 6.07 -8.87 16.96
CA ASN A 94 5.02 -8.44 16.04
C ASN A 94 4.52 -9.65 15.22
N GLU A 95 3.34 -10.18 15.58
CA GLU A 95 2.71 -11.34 14.92
C GLU A 95 2.45 -11.12 13.40
N GLU A 96 2.28 -9.87 12.99
CA GLU A 96 1.96 -9.52 11.60
C GLU A 96 3.23 -9.39 10.73
N LEU A 97 4.43 -9.34 11.34
CA LEU A 97 5.68 -8.99 10.67
C LEU A 97 6.13 -10.05 9.67
N GLU A 98 6.09 -11.33 10.04
CA GLU A 98 6.48 -12.43 9.14
C GLU A 98 5.57 -12.52 7.91
N GLY A 99 4.25 -12.38 8.11
CA GLY A 99 3.29 -12.38 7.01
C GLY A 99 3.49 -11.19 6.07
N LEU A 100 3.75 -10.01 6.64
CA LEU A 100 4.01 -8.80 5.88
C LEU A 100 5.33 -8.87 5.11
N GLU A 101 6.38 -9.43 5.69
CA GLU A 101 7.66 -9.67 5.00
C GLU A 101 7.46 -10.58 3.79
N ALA A 102 6.76 -11.71 3.95
CA ALA A 102 6.55 -12.65 2.87
C ALA A 102 5.76 -12.03 1.70
N GLU A 103 4.73 -11.23 2.00
CA GLU A 103 3.96 -10.51 0.98
C GLU A 103 4.83 -9.47 0.25
N LEU A 104 5.55 -8.63 0.99
CA LEU A 104 6.37 -7.55 0.42
C LEU A 104 7.58 -8.10 -0.36
N SER A 105 8.21 -9.17 0.11
CA SER A 105 9.30 -9.86 -0.57
C SER A 105 8.85 -10.39 -1.94
N ARG A 106 7.68 -11.04 -1.99
CA ARG A 106 7.07 -11.49 -3.25
C ARG A 106 6.78 -10.32 -4.21
N LEU A 107 6.22 -9.23 -3.70
CA LEU A 107 5.94 -8.03 -4.50
C LEU A 107 7.24 -7.34 -4.98
N HIS A 108 8.28 -7.34 -4.16
CA HIS A 108 9.59 -6.80 -4.50
C HIS A 108 10.25 -7.61 -5.63
N ALA A 109 10.23 -8.94 -5.52
CA ALA A 109 10.73 -9.85 -6.56
C ALA A 109 9.99 -9.64 -7.90
N ALA A 110 8.68 -9.38 -7.85
CA ALA A 110 7.87 -9.05 -9.01
C ALA A 110 8.03 -7.60 -9.53
N ARG A 111 8.90 -6.78 -8.91
CA ARG A 111 9.05 -5.34 -9.19
C ARG A 111 7.73 -4.56 -9.08
N GLY A 112 6.82 -5.02 -8.22
CA GLY A 112 5.49 -4.46 -8.03
C GLY A 112 5.40 -3.30 -7.04
N LEU A 113 6.43 -3.10 -6.21
CA LEU A 113 6.48 -2.04 -5.20
C LEU A 113 6.83 -0.69 -5.83
N ASP A 114 6.13 0.37 -5.41
CA ASP A 114 6.53 1.76 -5.64
C ASP A 114 7.45 2.27 -4.52
N GLY A 115 7.86 3.54 -4.57
CA GLY A 115 8.74 4.12 -3.55
C GLY A 115 8.21 3.97 -2.12
N PHE A 116 6.88 4.10 -1.92
CA PHE A 116 6.27 3.91 -0.60
C PHE A 116 6.23 2.44 -0.17
N GLY A 117 5.95 1.52 -1.10
CA GLY A 117 6.04 0.09 -0.85
C GLY A 117 7.47 -0.37 -0.51
N LEU A 118 8.48 0.17 -1.20
CA LEU A 118 9.90 -0.08 -0.90
C LEU A 118 10.27 0.46 0.48
N TYR A 119 9.81 1.67 0.83
CA TYR A 119 10.00 2.22 2.17
C TYR A 119 9.43 1.30 3.25
N LEU A 120 8.18 0.84 3.09
CA LEU A 120 7.56 -0.08 4.04
C LEU A 120 8.33 -1.39 4.17
N PHE A 121 8.78 -1.96 3.05
CA PHE A 121 9.59 -3.18 3.06
C PHE A 121 10.93 -2.96 3.79
N GLY A 122 11.56 -1.80 3.60
CA GLY A 122 12.75 -1.40 4.35
C GLY A 122 12.51 -1.37 5.86
N LEU A 123 11.40 -0.78 6.33
CA LEU A 123 11.05 -0.79 7.76
C LEU A 123 10.89 -2.20 8.32
N VAL A 124 10.20 -3.08 7.58
CA VAL A 124 10.02 -4.48 7.97
C VAL A 124 11.35 -5.20 8.08
N LEU A 125 12.28 -4.96 7.14
CA LEU A 125 13.62 -5.55 7.18
C LEU A 125 14.47 -5.02 8.35
N ILE A 126 14.32 -3.75 8.73
CA ILE A 126 14.96 -3.18 9.93
C ILE A 126 14.45 -3.90 11.19
N ASP A 127 13.13 -4.06 11.32
CA ASP A 127 12.53 -4.73 12.48
C ASP A 127 12.87 -6.23 12.53
N LEU A 128 13.29 -6.82 11.41
CA LEU A 128 13.81 -8.19 11.31
C LEU A 128 15.34 -8.28 11.43
N GLU A 129 16.02 -7.18 11.77
CA GLU A 129 17.48 -7.11 11.93
C GLU A 129 18.28 -7.46 10.65
N ARG A 130 17.67 -7.28 9.46
CA ARG A 130 18.29 -7.52 8.14
C ARG A 130 18.84 -6.23 7.52
N GLU A 131 19.74 -5.57 8.24
CA GLU A 131 20.22 -4.21 7.92
C GLU A 131 20.78 -4.04 6.50
N ALA A 132 21.59 -5.00 6.03
CA ALA A 132 22.21 -4.91 4.70
C ALA A 132 21.17 -4.91 3.57
N GLU A 133 20.10 -5.70 3.72
CA GLU A 133 19.01 -5.75 2.75
C GLU A 133 18.12 -4.51 2.89
N ALA A 134 17.85 -4.08 4.12
CA ALA A 134 17.09 -2.86 4.38
C ALA A 134 17.74 -1.64 3.72
N LEU A 135 19.07 -1.48 3.84
CA LEU A 135 19.80 -0.38 3.24
C LEU A 135 19.67 -0.37 1.70
N ALA A 136 19.76 -1.54 1.06
CA ALA A 136 19.60 -1.65 -0.38
C ALA A 136 18.17 -1.29 -0.84
N VAL A 137 17.15 -1.77 -0.12
CA VAL A 137 15.74 -1.51 -0.41
C VAL A 137 15.38 -0.03 -0.16
N LEU A 138 15.85 0.56 0.95
CA LEU A 138 15.61 1.96 1.28
C LEU A 138 16.34 2.90 0.32
N SER A 139 17.54 2.55 -0.13
CA SER A 139 18.24 3.27 -1.20
C SER A 139 17.40 3.30 -2.49
N ALA A 140 16.78 2.16 -2.85
CA ALA A 140 15.86 2.10 -3.98
C ALA A 140 14.58 2.92 -3.75
N SER A 141 14.07 2.97 -2.51
CA SER A 141 12.92 3.80 -2.12
C SER A 141 13.20 5.29 -2.33
N VAL A 142 14.31 5.82 -1.79
CA VAL A 142 14.67 7.24 -1.95
C VAL A 142 14.99 7.60 -3.39
N ALA A 143 15.54 6.66 -4.18
CA ALA A 143 15.72 6.86 -5.61
C ALA A 143 14.38 6.93 -6.36
N ALA A 144 13.39 6.12 -5.97
CA ALA A 144 12.07 6.08 -6.58
C ALA A 144 11.19 7.29 -6.18
N PHE A 145 11.31 7.77 -4.94
CA PHE A 145 10.60 8.96 -4.46
C PHE A 145 11.50 9.78 -3.51
N PRO A 146 12.32 10.69 -4.05
CA PRO A 146 13.32 11.45 -3.28
C PRO A 146 12.73 12.35 -2.17
N CYS A 147 11.46 12.72 -2.28
CA CYS A 147 10.79 13.62 -1.34
C CYS A 147 10.25 12.92 -0.08
N ASN A 148 10.38 11.60 0.05
CA ASN A 148 9.99 10.90 1.27
C ASN A 148 11.10 11.04 2.33
N TRP A 149 10.99 12.07 3.18
CA TRP A 149 11.92 12.31 4.27
C TRP A 149 12.03 11.12 5.23
N SER A 150 10.94 10.42 5.49
CA SER A 150 10.96 9.26 6.39
C SER A 150 11.84 8.12 5.86
N ALA A 151 11.94 7.95 4.55
CA ALA A 151 12.87 6.97 3.97
C ALA A 151 14.33 7.39 4.13
N TRP A 152 14.64 8.69 4.05
CA TRP A 152 15.98 9.21 4.35
C TRP A 152 16.35 9.08 5.82
N GLN A 153 15.38 9.26 6.72
CA GLN A 153 15.59 9.13 8.16
C GLN A 153 15.78 7.66 8.58
N ALA A 154 15.25 6.70 7.81
CA ALA A 154 15.37 5.27 8.06
C ALA A 154 16.65 4.63 7.46
N LEU A 155 17.35 5.34 6.57
CA LEU A 155 18.67 4.96 6.04
C LEU A 155 19.78 5.25 7.08
#